data_AF-A0A0E1X772-F1
#
_entry.id   AF-A0A0E1X772-F1
#
_cell.length_a   1.000
_cell.length_b   1.000
_cell.length_c   1.000
_cell.angle_alpha   90.00
_cell.angle_beta   90.00
_cell.angle_gamma   90.00
#
_symmetry.space_group_name_H-M   'P 1'
#
loop_
_entity.id
_entity.type
_entity.pdbx_description
1 polymer ?
#
loop_
_entity_poly.entity_id
_entity_poly.type
_entity_poly.pdbx_seq_one_letter_code
_entity_poly.pdbx_strand_id
1 'polypeptide(L)'
;MAPASVPEQIILEFSMPTLLQFLQGEGWCVRPDQHSLFPQIIASLPDVECIIRFGTLARSGTGWSDFTLSAPFIVDSEVSPFIGALWNRKNRFGRVYRINKSLFLEMDVVLEGGVTQTYLQYVLAIWADLIQAFLVHLRDDQNILLRYKRRKQAEQRIQILATCTSGKLRIQPIW
;
A
#
# COMPACT_ATOMS: atom_id res chain seq x y z
N MET A 1 -20.25 -33.02 28.10
CA MET A 1 -21.08 -32.47 27.01
C MET A 1 -20.36 -31.25 26.48
N ALA A 2 -19.74 -31.32 25.30
CA ALA A 2 -19.17 -30.14 24.67
C ALA A 2 -20.33 -29.20 24.27
N PRO A 3 -20.22 -27.87 24.47
CA PRO A 3 -21.26 -26.96 24.01
C PRO A 3 -21.41 -27.10 22.50
N ALA A 4 -22.64 -27.20 22.02
CA ALA A 4 -22.93 -27.20 20.59
C ALA A 4 -22.33 -25.93 19.99
N SER A 5 -21.39 -26.09 19.05
CA SER A 5 -20.81 -24.98 18.32
C SER A 5 -21.93 -24.26 17.56
N VAL A 6 -22.14 -22.98 17.86
CA VAL A 6 -23.05 -22.13 17.09
C VAL A 6 -22.58 -22.16 15.63
N PRO A 7 -23.44 -22.48 14.65
CA PRO A 7 -23.02 -22.54 13.26
C PRO A 7 -22.53 -21.16 12.83
N GLU A 8 -21.32 -21.11 12.28
CA GLU A 8 -20.70 -19.88 11.81
C GLU A 8 -21.51 -19.32 10.62
N GLN A 9 -21.84 -18.03 10.67
CA GLN A 9 -22.65 -17.40 9.63
C GLN A 9 -21.85 -17.30 8.33
N ILE A 10 -22.43 -17.81 7.24
CA ILE A 10 -21.89 -17.66 5.88
C ILE A 10 -22.34 -16.33 5.30
N ILE A 11 -21.38 -15.52 4.87
CA ILE A 11 -21.53 -14.21 4.26
C ILE A 11 -21.23 -14.35 2.77
N LEU A 12 -22.18 -13.97 1.92
CA LEU A 12 -22.07 -14.04 0.46
C LEU A 12 -21.90 -12.67 -0.18
N GLU A 13 -22.33 -11.63 0.52
CA GLU A 13 -22.36 -10.26 0.03
C GLU A 13 -22.37 -9.29 1.21
N PHE A 14 -21.96 -8.05 0.94
CA PHE A 14 -22.23 -6.92 1.81
C PHE A 14 -23.01 -5.85 1.08
N SER A 15 -23.96 -5.23 1.78
CA SER A 15 -24.35 -3.85 1.49
C SER A 15 -23.41 -2.88 2.22
N MET A 16 -23.41 -1.61 1.82
CA MET A 16 -22.60 -0.59 2.49
C MET A 16 -22.89 -0.46 3.99
N PRO A 17 -24.15 -0.40 4.47
CA PRO A 17 -24.44 -0.37 5.89
C PRO A 17 -23.91 -1.58 6.66
N THR A 18 -24.05 -2.78 6.09
CA THR A 18 -23.60 -4.02 6.75
C THR A 18 -22.07 -4.10 6.84
N LEU A 19 -21.34 -3.65 5.81
CA LEU A 19 -19.88 -3.61 5.86
C LEU A 19 -19.39 -2.54 6.84
N LEU A 20 -20.02 -1.36 6.88
CA LEU A 20 -19.72 -0.33 7.88
C LEU A 20 -19.89 -0.87 9.29
N GLN A 21 -21.02 -1.52 9.57
CA GLN A 21 -21.30 -2.09 10.89
C GLN A 21 -20.27 -3.17 11.26
N PHE A 22 -19.91 -4.04 10.32
CA PHE A 22 -18.88 -5.05 10.53
C PHE A 22 -17.53 -4.40 10.89
N LEU A 23 -17.05 -3.46 10.08
CA LEU A 23 -15.77 -2.78 10.32
C LEU A 23 -15.76 -1.98 11.63
N GLN A 24 -16.86 -1.30 11.98
CA GLN A 24 -17.01 -0.63 13.27
C GLN A 24 -16.97 -1.61 14.44
N GLY A 25 -17.57 -2.80 14.28
CA GLY A 25 -17.49 -3.89 15.26
C GLY A 25 -16.07 -4.40 15.47
N GLU A 26 -15.24 -4.37 14.42
CA GLU A 26 -13.80 -4.66 14.47
C GLU A 26 -12.96 -3.46 14.97
N GLY A 27 -13.61 -2.37 15.41
CA GLY A 27 -12.95 -1.20 15.98
C GLY A 27 -12.38 -0.22 14.96
N TRP A 28 -12.72 -0.35 13.66
CA TRP A 28 -12.25 0.58 12.64
C TRP A 28 -13.07 1.88 12.65
N CYS A 29 -12.37 3.01 12.54
CA CYS A 29 -12.99 4.32 12.33
C CYS A 29 -13.38 4.49 10.87
N VAL A 30 -14.65 4.25 10.53
CA VAL A 30 -15.13 4.24 9.13
C VAL A 30 -16.30 5.20 8.89
N ARG A 31 -16.39 5.70 7.65
CA ARG A 31 -17.50 6.55 7.15
C ARG A 31 -17.77 6.28 5.67
N PRO A 32 -19.01 6.41 5.18
CA PRO A 32 -19.27 6.49 3.74
C PRO A 32 -18.51 7.67 3.11
N ASP A 33 -18.01 7.51 1.89
CA ASP A 33 -17.56 8.64 1.11
C ASP A 33 -18.76 9.29 0.39
N GLN A 34 -19.10 10.50 0.81
CA GLN A 34 -20.22 11.27 0.24
C GLN A 34 -19.84 11.99 -1.06
N HIS A 35 -18.55 12.09 -1.39
CA HIS A 35 -18.07 12.86 -2.54
C HIS A 35 -17.68 11.98 -3.73
N SER A 36 -17.56 10.66 -3.52
CA SER A 36 -17.24 9.73 -4.61
C SER A 36 -18.47 9.49 -5.49
N LEU A 37 -18.22 9.41 -6.80
CA LEU A 37 -19.21 8.97 -7.78
C LEU A 37 -19.53 7.47 -7.65
N PHE A 38 -18.68 6.72 -6.96
CA PHE A 38 -18.83 5.28 -6.75
C PHE A 38 -19.03 4.98 -5.26
N PRO A 39 -19.87 3.99 -4.91
CA PRO A 39 -20.03 3.54 -3.53
C PRO A 39 -18.67 3.15 -2.94
N GLN A 40 -18.27 3.84 -1.87
CA GLN A 40 -17.04 3.52 -1.14
C GLN A 40 -17.11 3.96 0.32
N ILE A 41 -16.26 3.36 1.13
CA ILE A 41 -16.07 3.68 2.55
C ILE A 41 -14.65 4.23 2.73
N ILE A 42 -14.51 5.24 3.56
CA ILE A 42 -13.21 5.71 4.03
C ILE A 42 -12.99 5.20 5.45
N ALA A 43 -11.85 4.56 5.66
CA ALA A 43 -11.37 4.06 6.93
C ALA A 43 -10.13 4.84 7.37
N SER A 44 -10.16 5.40 8.57
CA SER A 44 -9.02 6.08 9.17
C SER A 44 -8.28 5.10 10.08
N LEU A 45 -7.16 4.56 9.59
CA LEU A 45 -6.21 3.79 10.39
C LEU A 45 -5.14 4.76 10.96
N PRO A 46 -4.43 4.41 12.05
CA PRO A 46 -3.53 5.33 12.74
C PRO A 46 -2.50 6.04 11.84
N ASP A 47 -1.96 5.32 10.85
CA ASP A 47 -0.87 5.83 9.99
C ASP A 47 -1.31 6.11 8.55
N VAL A 48 -2.49 5.63 8.14
CA VAL A 48 -2.90 5.55 6.72
C VAL A 48 -4.40 5.70 6.59
N GLU A 49 -4.85 6.55 5.66
CA GLU A 49 -6.23 6.52 5.21
C GLU A 49 -6.42 5.36 4.22
N CYS A 50 -7.39 4.50 4.48
CA CYS A 50 -7.77 3.40 3.62
C CYS A 50 -9.13 3.68 2.97
N ILE A 51 -9.24 3.35 1.69
CA ILE A 51 -10.46 3.44 0.90
C ILE A 51 -10.91 2.02 0.63
N ILE A 52 -12.18 1.73 0.88
CA ILE A 52 -12.81 0.45 0.60
C ILE A 52 -13.79 0.67 -0.53
N ARG A 53 -13.49 0.12 -1.70
CA ARG A 53 -14.32 0.26 -2.89
C ARG A 53 -15.11 -1.00 -3.12
N PHE A 54 -16.42 -0.86 -3.29
CA PHE A 54 -17.27 -1.97 -3.68
C PHE A 54 -17.04 -2.32 -5.16
N GLY A 55 -16.93 -3.60 -5.48
CA GLY A 55 -16.70 -4.05 -6.87
C GLY A 55 -17.96 -4.67 -7.47
N THR A 56 -18.02 -5.99 -7.54
CA THR A 56 -19.07 -6.71 -8.28
C THR A 56 -20.39 -6.71 -7.52
N LEU A 57 -21.48 -6.33 -8.19
CA LEU A 57 -22.83 -6.48 -7.67
C LEU A 57 -23.16 -7.96 -7.47
N ALA A 58 -23.67 -8.30 -6.29
CA ALA A 58 -24.08 -9.66 -5.97
C ALA A 58 -25.32 -10.08 -6.77
N ARG A 59 -25.52 -11.40 -6.92
CA ARG A 59 -26.63 -11.98 -7.70
C ARG A 59 -28.02 -11.63 -7.15
N SER A 60 -28.10 -11.29 -5.86
CA SER A 60 -29.31 -10.78 -5.21
C SER A 60 -29.76 -9.41 -5.75
N GLY A 61 -28.83 -8.62 -6.32
CA GLY A 61 -29.02 -7.23 -6.70
C GLY A 61 -29.02 -6.24 -5.53
N THR A 62 -28.78 -6.68 -4.29
CA THR A 62 -28.93 -5.85 -3.08
C THR A 62 -27.61 -5.49 -2.38
N GLY A 63 -26.48 -6.04 -2.84
CA GLY A 63 -25.16 -5.81 -2.28
C GLY A 63 -24.05 -6.12 -3.26
N TRP A 64 -22.84 -6.29 -2.73
CA TRP A 64 -21.63 -6.59 -3.49
C TRP A 64 -20.98 -7.87 -3.00
N SER A 65 -20.50 -8.68 -3.93
CA SER A 65 -19.82 -9.96 -3.66
C SER A 65 -18.30 -9.82 -3.50
N ASP A 66 -17.77 -8.61 -3.64
CA ASP A 66 -16.37 -8.31 -3.40
C ASP A 66 -16.18 -6.82 -3.07
N PHE A 67 -15.01 -6.51 -2.50
CA PHE A 67 -14.54 -5.14 -2.31
C PHE A 67 -13.00 -5.11 -2.35
N THR A 68 -12.44 -3.96 -2.71
CA THR A 68 -11.00 -3.73 -2.69
C THR A 68 -10.63 -2.80 -1.54
N LEU A 69 -9.71 -3.24 -0.69
CA LEU A 69 -9.03 -2.40 0.30
C LEU A 69 -7.89 -1.67 -0.40
N SER A 70 -7.80 -0.35 -0.21
CA SER A 70 -6.85 0.49 -0.93
C SER A 70 -6.24 1.55 -0.03
N ALA A 71 -4.93 1.64 -0.01
CA ALA A 71 -4.18 2.67 0.70
C ALA A 71 -3.38 3.52 -0.29
N PRO A 72 -3.78 4.79 -0.54
CA PRO A 72 -2.97 5.73 -1.29
C PRO A 72 -1.81 6.26 -0.44
N PHE A 73 -0.61 6.22 -0.99
CA PHE A 73 0.61 6.82 -0.43
C PHE A 73 1.09 7.93 -1.36
N ILE A 74 1.03 9.17 -0.88
CA ILE A 74 1.62 10.31 -1.58
C ILE A 74 3.12 10.28 -1.35
N VAL A 75 3.89 10.28 -2.44
CA VAL A 75 5.34 10.23 -2.35
C VAL A 75 5.92 11.61 -2.64
N ASP A 76 6.31 12.32 -1.59
CA ASP A 76 6.98 13.63 -1.70
C ASP A 76 8.47 13.49 -2.05
N SER A 77 9.08 12.37 -1.68
CA SER A 77 10.48 12.05 -1.95
C SER A 77 10.68 11.28 -3.26
N GLU A 78 11.90 11.29 -3.79
CA GLU A 78 12.26 10.34 -4.86
C GLU A 78 12.14 8.90 -4.34
N VAL A 79 11.35 8.07 -5.03
CA VAL A 79 11.25 6.61 -4.82
C VAL A 79 11.70 5.89 -6.08
N SER A 80 12.25 4.70 -5.89
CA SER A 80 12.68 3.86 -6.99
C SER A 80 11.52 3.60 -7.96
N PRO A 81 11.74 3.68 -9.29
CA PRO A 81 10.71 3.33 -10.27
C PRO A 81 10.30 1.86 -10.17
N PHE A 82 11.11 1.00 -9.55
CA PHE A 82 10.85 -0.43 -9.40
C PHE A 82 10.24 -0.81 -8.04
N ILE A 83 9.97 0.15 -7.16
CA ILE A 83 9.45 -0.11 -5.79
C ILE A 83 8.25 -1.07 -5.79
N GLY A 84 7.27 -0.82 -6.67
CA GLY A 84 6.06 -1.63 -6.79
C GLY A 84 6.33 -3.01 -7.40
N ALA A 85 7.20 -3.10 -8.40
CA ALA A 85 7.58 -4.39 -9.00
C ALA A 85 8.30 -5.29 -7.98
N LEU A 86 9.20 -4.71 -7.18
CA LEU A 86 9.90 -5.44 -6.11
C LEU A 86 8.94 -5.93 -5.02
N TRP A 87 7.95 -5.12 -4.66
CA TRP A 87 6.88 -5.50 -3.74
C TRP A 87 6.04 -6.66 -4.31
N ASN A 88 5.51 -6.48 -5.52
CA ASN A 88 4.61 -7.45 -6.18
C ASN A 88 5.27 -8.80 -6.44
N ARG A 89 6.60 -8.85 -6.55
CA ARG A 89 7.35 -10.11 -6.67
C ARG A 89 7.40 -10.89 -5.35
N LYS A 90 7.42 -10.19 -4.21
CA LYS A 90 7.56 -10.81 -2.88
C LYS A 90 6.21 -11.12 -2.22
N ASN A 91 5.19 -10.33 -2.51
CA ASN A 91 3.89 -10.40 -1.84
C ASN A 91 2.82 -10.99 -2.73
N ARG A 92 1.98 -11.86 -2.17
CA ARG A 92 0.89 -12.53 -2.90
C ARG A 92 -0.48 -11.89 -2.69
N PHE A 93 -0.70 -11.30 -1.51
CA PHE A 93 -2.00 -10.74 -1.11
C PHE A 93 -2.18 -9.29 -1.58
N GLY A 94 -1.24 -8.40 -1.24
CA GLY A 94 -1.31 -6.99 -1.62
C GLY A 94 -0.51 -6.66 -2.88
N ARG A 95 -1.09 -5.87 -3.78
CA ARG A 95 -0.44 -5.36 -5.00
C ARG A 95 -0.21 -3.87 -4.91
N VAL A 96 0.92 -3.43 -5.48
CA VAL A 96 1.30 -2.03 -5.56
C VAL A 96 1.39 -1.60 -7.00
N TYR A 97 0.76 -0.47 -7.32
CA TYR A 97 0.94 0.21 -8.58
C TYR A 97 1.13 1.71 -8.36
N ARG A 98 1.55 2.42 -9.41
CA ARG A 98 1.84 3.84 -9.38
C ARG A 98 0.96 4.58 -10.38
N ILE A 99 0.29 5.63 -9.92
CA ILE A 99 -0.37 6.61 -10.79
C ILE A 99 0.22 7.96 -10.44
N ASN A 100 0.86 8.62 -11.42
CA ASN A 100 1.55 9.89 -11.23
C ASN A 100 2.56 9.85 -10.06
N LYS A 101 2.33 10.65 -9.01
CA LYS A 101 3.18 10.73 -7.80
C LYS A 101 2.63 9.94 -6.61
N SER A 102 1.60 9.13 -6.82
CA SER A 102 0.99 8.32 -5.77
C SER A 102 1.24 6.83 -6.02
N LEU A 103 1.57 6.12 -4.94
CA LEU A 103 1.57 4.67 -4.90
C LEU A 103 0.26 4.21 -4.28
N PHE A 104 -0.32 3.16 -4.83
CA PHE A 104 -1.52 2.53 -4.28
C PHE A 104 -1.13 1.13 -3.86
N LEU A 105 -1.32 0.80 -2.59
CA LEU A 105 -1.33 -0.58 -2.10
C LEU A 105 -2.79 -1.04 -2.11
N GLU A 106 -3.07 -2.18 -2.72
CA GLU A 106 -4.43 -2.72 -2.82
C GLU A 106 -4.48 -4.20 -2.52
N MET A 107 -5.60 -4.63 -1.94
CA MET A 107 -5.92 -6.04 -1.73
C MET A 107 -7.41 -6.26 -1.99
N ASP A 108 -7.71 -7.22 -2.84
CA ASP A 108 -9.08 -7.61 -3.15
C ASP A 108 -9.60 -8.63 -2.11
N VAL A 109 -10.87 -8.47 -1.75
CA VAL A 109 -11.59 -9.37 -0.85
C VAL A 109 -12.82 -9.89 -1.58
N VAL A 110 -12.85 -11.19 -1.84
CA VAL A 110 -13.95 -11.86 -2.53
C VAL A 110 -14.80 -12.64 -1.51
N LEU A 111 -16.12 -12.50 -1.63
CA LEU A 111 -17.14 -13.16 -0.82
C LEU A 111 -17.90 -14.24 -1.60
N GLU A 112 -17.76 -14.25 -2.93
CA GLU A 112 -18.43 -15.23 -3.79
C GLU A 112 -18.07 -16.66 -3.38
N GLY A 113 -19.09 -17.53 -3.28
CA GLY A 113 -18.95 -18.89 -2.76
C GLY A 113 -19.16 -19.01 -1.25
N GLY A 114 -19.19 -17.89 -0.53
CA GLY A 114 -19.49 -17.83 0.89
C GLY A 114 -18.24 -17.86 1.74
N VAL A 115 -18.11 -16.85 2.61
CA VAL A 115 -17.03 -16.73 3.58
C VAL A 115 -17.59 -16.63 4.98
N THR A 116 -16.77 -16.94 5.98
CA THR A 116 -17.20 -16.78 7.37
C THR A 116 -16.77 -15.44 7.95
N GLN A 117 -17.35 -15.06 9.09
CA GLN A 117 -16.92 -13.86 9.80
C GLN A 117 -15.44 -13.96 10.23
N THR A 118 -14.99 -15.12 10.71
CA THR A 118 -13.59 -15.30 11.12
C THR A 118 -12.63 -15.17 9.93
N TYR A 119 -13.02 -15.62 8.72
CA TYR A 119 -12.23 -15.35 7.52
C TYR A 119 -12.06 -13.84 7.27
N LEU A 120 -13.12 -13.06 7.39
CA LEU A 120 -13.06 -11.61 7.17
C LEU A 120 -12.17 -10.91 8.20
N GLN A 121 -12.28 -11.28 9.48
CA GLN A 121 -11.40 -10.78 10.53
C GLN A 121 -9.93 -11.06 10.21
N TYR A 122 -9.64 -12.28 9.75
CA TYR A 122 -8.30 -12.67 9.33
C TYR A 122 -7.80 -11.87 8.12
N VAL A 123 -8.65 -11.62 7.12
CA VAL A 123 -8.31 -10.78 5.95
C VAL A 123 -8.01 -9.34 6.35
N LEU A 124 -8.77 -8.75 7.29
CA LEU A 124 -8.50 -7.42 7.81
C LEU A 124 -7.17 -7.36 8.59
N ALA A 125 -6.82 -8.43 9.31
CA ALA A 125 -5.52 -8.53 9.96
C ALA A 125 -4.37 -8.59 8.93
N ILE A 126 -4.51 -9.39 7.87
CA ILE A 126 -3.54 -9.41 6.75
C ILE A 126 -3.38 -8.02 6.15
N TRP A 127 -4.48 -7.28 5.95
CA TRP A 127 -4.42 -5.93 5.42
C TRP A 127 -3.59 -4.99 6.30
N ALA A 128 -3.81 -5.01 7.62
CA ALA A 128 -3.05 -4.21 8.57
C ALA A 128 -1.54 -4.54 8.51
N ASP A 129 -1.20 -5.84 8.46
CA ASP A 129 0.19 -6.30 8.33
C ASP A 129 0.82 -5.87 7.00
N LEU A 130 0.08 -5.91 5.89
CA LEU A 130 0.55 -5.47 4.58
C LEU A 130 0.85 -3.96 4.56
N ILE A 131 0.02 -3.13 5.20
CA ILE A 131 0.29 -1.69 5.32
C ILE A 131 1.61 -1.46 6.04
N GLN A 132 1.80 -2.09 7.20
CA GLN A 132 3.02 -1.92 8.00
C GLN A 132 4.26 -2.44 7.26
N ALA A 133 4.15 -3.61 6.61
CA ALA A 133 5.21 -4.15 5.78
C ALA A 133 5.56 -3.24 4.59
N PHE A 134 4.56 -2.59 3.99
CA PHE A 134 4.80 -1.66 2.88
C PHE A 134 5.46 -0.36 3.34
N LEU A 135 5.08 0.17 4.51
CA LEU A 135 5.77 1.32 5.13
C LEU A 135 7.26 1.04 5.38
N VAL A 136 7.58 -0.16 5.85
CA VAL A 136 8.98 -0.61 5.99
C VAL A 136 9.67 -0.69 4.63
N HIS A 137 9.02 -1.28 3.63
CA HIS A 137 9.56 -1.39 2.26
C HIS A 137 9.87 -0.01 1.64
N LEU A 138 9.00 0.99 1.86
CA LEU A 138 9.25 2.38 1.44
C LEU A 138 10.47 3.00 2.14
N ARG A 139 10.59 2.79 3.46
CA ARG A 139 11.73 3.30 4.25
C ARG A 139 13.05 2.68 3.79
N ASP A 140 13.06 1.39 3.50
CA ASP A 140 14.24 0.69 3.01
C ASP A 140 14.67 1.19 1.62
N ASP A 141 13.73 1.45 0.72
CA ASP A 141 14.03 2.02 -0.59
C ASP A 141 14.65 3.41 -0.48
N GLN A 142 14.11 4.28 0.39
CA GLN A 142 14.70 5.59 0.67
C GLN A 142 16.15 5.47 1.17
N ASN A 143 16.42 4.52 2.08
CA ASN A 143 17.77 4.27 2.58
C ASN A 143 18.73 3.83 1.47
N ILE A 144 18.27 2.98 0.55
CA ILE A 144 19.05 2.53 -0.61
C ILE A 144 19.37 3.71 -1.53
N LEU A 145 18.38 4.54 -1.86
CA LEU A 145 18.57 5.72 -2.72
C LEU A 145 19.55 6.73 -2.10
N LEU A 146 19.46 6.98 -0.80
CA LEU A 146 20.39 7.87 -0.09
C LEU A 146 21.83 7.34 -0.15
N ARG A 147 22.04 6.04 0.04
CA ARG A 147 23.36 5.41 -0.07
C ARG A 147 23.91 5.53 -1.49
N TYR A 148 23.09 5.27 -2.50
CA TYR A 148 23.46 5.42 -3.91
C TYR A 148 23.87 6.86 -4.25
N LYS A 149 23.09 7.87 -3.81
CA LYS A 149 23.42 9.29 -4.03
C LYS A 149 24.75 9.68 -3.40
N ARG A 150 24.99 9.29 -2.14
CA ARG A 150 26.27 9.56 -1.45
C ARG A 150 27.46 8.97 -2.19
N ARG A 151 27.33 7.72 -2.66
CA ARG A 151 28.38 7.05 -3.42
C ARG A 151 28.69 7.78 -4.73
N LYS A 152 27.65 8.11 -5.50
CA LYS A 152 27.81 8.85 -6.77
C LYS A 152 28.46 10.22 -6.56
N GLN A 153 28.09 10.93 -5.49
CA GLN A 153 28.72 12.20 -5.11
C GLN A 153 30.19 12.04 -4.73
N ALA A 154 30.56 10.97 -4.02
CA ALA A 154 31.96 10.68 -3.68
C ALA A 154 32.79 10.38 -4.93
N GLU A 155 32.26 9.56 -5.84
CA GLU A 155 32.90 9.25 -7.14
C GLU A 155 33.10 10.51 -7.99
N GLN A 156 32.09 11.38 -8.07
CA GLN A 156 32.20 12.67 -8.75
C GLN A 156 33.24 13.59 -8.12
N ARG A 157 33.29 13.66 -6.77
CA ARG A 157 34.31 14.45 -6.06
C ARG A 157 35.73 13.95 -6.36
N ILE A 158 35.95 12.64 -6.35
CA ILE A 158 37.25 12.03 -6.68
C ILE A 158 37.64 12.36 -8.13
N GLN A 159 36.70 12.25 -9.08
CA GLN A 159 36.95 12.57 -10.48
C GLN A 159 37.32 14.04 -10.69
N ILE A 160 36.60 14.97 -10.05
CA ILE A 160 36.89 16.41 -10.10
C ILE A 160 38.30 16.68 -9.58
N LEU A 161 38.64 16.16 -8.39
CA LEU A 161 39.96 16.32 -7.81
C LEU A 161 41.06 15.79 -8.74
N ALA A 162 40.88 14.62 -9.34
CA ALA A 162 41.82 14.04 -10.30
C ALA A 162 42.02 14.93 -11.54
N THR A 163 40.95 15.51 -12.08
CA THR A 163 41.04 16.43 -13.23
C THR A 163 41.70 17.77 -12.89
N CYS A 164 41.46 18.31 -11.68
CA CYS A 164 42.12 19.54 -11.21
C CYS A 164 43.61 19.33 -10.96
N THR A 165 44.04 18.17 -10.44
CA THR A 165 45.47 17.86 -10.26
C THR A 165 46.20 17.58 -11.57
N SER A 166 45.49 17.17 -12.63
CA SER A 166 46.10 16.97 -13.96
C SER A 166 46.27 18.29 -14.75
N GLY A 167 45.70 19.40 -14.27
CA GLY A 167 45.97 20.74 -14.77
C GLY A 167 47.34 21.22 -14.31
N LYS A 168 48.38 20.87 -15.09
CA LYS A 168 49.77 21.35 -14.89
C LYS A 168 49.78 22.84 -14.53
N LEU A 169 50.37 23.18 -13.39
CA LEU A 169 51.02 24.49 -13.17
C LEU A 169 51.97 24.70 -14.35
N ARG A 170 51.54 25.47 -15.35
CA ARG A 170 52.40 25.92 -16.44
C ARG A 170 53.19 27.11 -15.91
N ILE A 171 54.25 26.82 -15.16
CA ILE A 171 55.27 27.82 -14.82
C ILE A 171 55.95 28.18 -16.15
N GLN A 172 55.54 29.30 -16.74
CA GLN A 172 56.24 29.91 -17.87
C GLN A 172 57.58 30.43 -17.31
N PRO A 173 58.74 30.04 -17.88
CA PRO A 173 60.00 30.66 -17.51
C PRO A 173 59.94 32.14 -17.89
N ILE A 174 60.25 33.02 -16.93
CA ILE A 174 60.43 34.44 -17.18
C ILE A 174 61.84 34.60 -17.75
N TRP A 175 61.96 34.66 -19.07
CA TRP A 175 63.12 35.21 -19.78
C TRP A 175 62.63 35.95 -21.02
#